data_AF-A0A9E4L811-F1
#
_entry.id   AF-A0A9E4L811-F1
#
_cell.length_a   1.000
_cell.length_b   1.000
_cell.length_c   1.000
_cell.angle_alpha   90.00
_cell.angle_beta   90.00
_cell.angle_gamma   90.00
#
_symmetry.space_group_name_H-M   'P 1'
#
loop_
_entity.id
_entity.type
_entity.pdbx_description
1 polymer ?
#
loop_
_entity_poly.entity_id
_entity_poly.type
_entity_poly.pdbx_seq_one_letter_code
_entity_poly.pdbx_strand_id
1 'polypeptide(L)'
;MRWAFAKPEAYNAAVQDGAFDPDVLDGKHTLGLRPDKTNWATRVETPPFCAYAVSLGITFTFGGIRINTDAAVVDQLERPIPGLFATGEMTGGFFYHNYPGGAGLMRGAVFGRLAGTHAARFARERRD
;
A
#
# COMPACT_ATOMS: atom_id res chain seq x y z
N MET A 1 20.30 17.92 -10.85
CA MET A 1 19.41 16.74 -10.96
C MET A 1 19.18 16.45 -12.43
N ARG A 2 19.78 15.39 -13.00
CA ARG A 2 19.55 15.00 -14.41
C ARG A 2 18.45 13.95 -14.42
N TRP A 3 17.30 14.28 -14.99
CA TRP A 3 16.23 13.31 -15.25
C TRP A 3 16.67 12.43 -16.42
N ALA A 4 17.10 11.20 -16.17
CA ALA A 4 17.54 10.26 -17.19
C ALA A 4 16.37 9.39 -17.68
N PHE A 5 15.29 10.01 -18.14
CA PHE A 5 14.21 9.29 -18.81
C PHE A 5 14.49 9.23 -20.32
N ALA A 6 14.25 8.07 -20.94
CA ALA A 6 14.25 7.96 -22.38
C ALA A 6 13.19 8.90 -22.96
N LYS A 7 13.53 9.64 -24.02
CA LYS A 7 12.54 10.42 -24.77
C LYS A 7 11.50 9.46 -25.39
N PRO A 8 10.27 9.92 -25.70
CA PRO A 8 9.23 9.09 -26.30
C PRO A 8 9.69 8.29 -27.52
N GLU A 9 10.54 8.87 -28.38
CA GLU A 9 11.06 8.19 -29.57
C GLU A 9 11.95 7.01 -29.21
N ALA A 10 12.86 7.19 -28.24
CA ALA A 10 13.74 6.14 -27.77
C ALA A 10 12.97 5.03 -27.02
N TYR A 11 11.95 5.41 -26.25
CA TYR A 11 11.06 4.43 -25.61
C TYR A 11 10.27 3.64 -26.65
N ASN A 12 9.64 4.30 -27.62
CA ASN A 12 8.87 3.64 -28.69
C ASN A 12 9.74 2.70 -29.53
N ALA A 13 10.98 3.07 -29.82
CA ALA A 13 11.93 2.21 -30.52
C ALA A 13 12.33 0.97 -29.71
N ALA A 14 12.33 1.05 -28.38
CA ALA A 14 12.66 -0.06 -27.50
C ALA A 14 11.51 -1.05 -27.31
N VAL A 15 10.25 -0.65 -27.55
CA VAL A 15 9.05 -1.51 -27.39
C VAL A 15 9.06 -2.66 -28.40
N GLN A 16 8.97 -3.89 -27.90
CA GLN A 16 8.87 -5.10 -28.71
C GLN A 16 7.42 -5.40 -29.13
N ASP A 17 7.29 -6.10 -30.26
CA ASP A 17 5.99 -6.59 -30.73
C ASP A 17 5.43 -7.67 -29.79
N GLY A 18 4.10 -7.76 -29.73
CA GLY A 18 3.40 -8.65 -28.82
C GLY A 18 1.99 -8.16 -28.53
N ALA A 19 1.09 -9.08 -28.17
CA ALA A 19 -0.25 -8.74 -27.71
C ALA A 19 -0.17 -8.02 -26.37
N PHE A 20 -1.00 -6.98 -26.21
CA PHE A 20 -1.19 -6.32 -24.93
C PHE A 20 -2.32 -7.01 -24.19
N ASP A 21 -2.06 -7.40 -22.94
CA ASP A 21 -3.08 -7.94 -22.04
C ASP A 21 -2.86 -7.32 -20.64
N PRO A 22 -3.76 -6.44 -20.18
CA PRO A 22 -3.61 -5.75 -18.90
C PRO A 22 -3.84 -6.67 -17.70
N ASP A 23 -4.46 -7.84 -17.89
CA ASP A 23 -4.89 -8.72 -16.81
C ASP A 23 -3.83 -9.77 -16.45
N VAL A 24 -2.77 -9.88 -17.24
CA VAL A 24 -1.65 -10.82 -17.01
C VAL A 24 -0.30 -10.15 -17.23
N LEU A 25 0.78 -10.79 -16.75
CA LEU A 25 2.13 -10.41 -17.13
C LEU A 25 2.37 -10.81 -18.60
N ASP A 26 1.99 -9.92 -19.51
CA ASP A 26 1.90 -10.15 -20.97
C ASP A 26 3.25 -10.36 -21.67
N GLY A 27 4.37 -10.10 -20.99
CA GLY A 27 5.71 -10.18 -21.55
C GLY A 27 5.98 -9.15 -22.65
N LYS A 28 5.06 -8.22 -22.93
CA LYS A 28 5.27 -7.13 -23.87
C LYS A 28 6.21 -6.12 -23.23
N HIS A 29 7.46 -6.07 -23.69
CA HIS A 29 8.56 -5.44 -22.96
C HIS A 29 9.34 -4.41 -23.80
N THR A 30 10.27 -3.71 -23.15
CA THR A 30 11.29 -2.90 -23.81
C THR A 30 12.65 -3.58 -23.75
N LEU A 31 13.53 -3.34 -24.73
CA LEU A 31 14.92 -3.75 -24.70
C LEU A 31 15.86 -2.56 -24.87
N GLY A 32 16.94 -2.53 -24.09
CA GLY A 32 18.00 -1.51 -24.21
C GLY A 32 17.76 -0.23 -23.41
N LEU A 33 16.72 -0.20 -22.57
CA LEU A 33 16.48 0.85 -21.59
C LEU A 33 17.10 0.48 -20.23
N ARG A 34 17.14 1.45 -19.30
CA ARG A 34 17.63 1.23 -17.92
C ARG A 34 16.72 1.95 -16.91
N PRO A 35 15.83 1.24 -16.22
CA PRO A 35 15.51 -0.20 -16.37
C PRO A 35 14.69 -0.48 -17.64
N ASP A 36 14.74 -1.73 -18.10
CA ASP A 36 13.78 -2.24 -19.07
C ASP A 36 12.41 -2.45 -18.41
N LYS A 37 11.35 -2.11 -19.15
CA LYS A 37 9.96 -2.45 -18.77
C LYS A 37 9.71 -3.89 -19.20
N THR A 38 9.37 -4.75 -18.24
CA THR A 38 9.26 -6.20 -18.47
C THR A 38 7.88 -6.65 -18.99
N ASN A 39 6.84 -5.83 -18.84
CA ASN A 39 5.46 -6.13 -19.23
C ASN A 39 4.71 -4.83 -19.58
N TRP A 40 3.62 -4.96 -20.36
CA TRP A 40 2.69 -3.89 -20.72
C TRP A 40 3.32 -2.71 -21.45
N ALA A 41 4.41 -2.92 -22.18
CA ALA A 41 5.10 -1.86 -22.90
C ALA A 41 4.33 -1.50 -24.18
N THR A 42 3.56 -0.41 -24.13
CA THR A 42 2.84 0.14 -25.29
C THR A 42 3.54 1.38 -25.81
N ARG A 43 3.54 1.58 -27.14
CA ARG A 43 4.09 2.80 -27.78
C ARG A 43 3.21 4.00 -27.47
N VAL A 44 3.84 5.15 -27.28
CA VAL A 44 3.19 6.45 -27.06
C VAL A 44 3.35 7.28 -28.33
N GLU A 45 2.42 7.14 -29.27
CA GLU A 45 2.52 7.74 -30.62
C GLU A 45 1.26 8.47 -31.09
N THR A 46 0.11 8.20 -30.46
CA THR A 46 -1.17 8.80 -30.83
C THR A 46 -1.50 10.01 -29.95
N PRO A 47 -1.66 11.23 -30.53
CA PRO A 47 -2.10 12.41 -29.79
C PRO A 47 -3.61 12.36 -29.47
N PRO A 48 -4.11 13.19 -28.52
CA PRO A 48 -3.37 14.18 -27.73
C PRO A 48 -2.56 13.54 -26.59
N PHE A 49 -1.35 14.04 -26.38
CA PHE A 49 -0.49 13.59 -25.29
C PHE A 49 -0.85 14.32 -23.98
N CYS A 50 -0.78 13.58 -22.87
CA CYS A 50 -0.95 14.13 -21.53
C CYS A 50 0.28 13.79 -20.67
N ALA A 51 0.63 14.71 -19.77
CA ALA A 51 1.69 14.53 -18.80
C ALA A 51 1.20 14.95 -17.42
N TYR A 52 1.54 14.17 -16.40
CA TYR A 52 1.21 14.43 -15.01
C TYR A 52 2.50 14.59 -14.22
N ALA A 53 2.62 15.70 -13.51
CA ALA A 53 3.70 15.87 -12.54
C ALA A 53 3.42 14.94 -11.35
N VAL A 54 4.34 14.01 -11.09
CA VAL A 54 4.26 13.08 -9.96
C VAL A 54 5.34 13.43 -8.94
N SER A 55 4.98 13.34 -7.67
CA SER A 55 5.90 13.49 -6.55
C SER A 55 5.64 12.37 -5.54
N LEU A 56 6.61 12.13 -4.67
CA LEU A 56 6.47 11.19 -3.57
C LEU A 56 5.45 11.73 -2.57
N GLY A 57 4.51 10.88 -2.16
CA GLY A 57 3.54 11.16 -1.12
C GLY A 57 3.47 9.98 -0.15
N ILE A 58 3.51 10.26 1.16
CA ILE A 58 3.31 9.23 2.18
C ILE A 58 1.80 8.99 2.30
N THR A 59 1.35 7.77 2.02
CA THR A 59 -0.07 7.41 2.18
C THR A 59 -0.38 7.03 3.63
N PHE A 60 0.47 6.23 4.27
CA PHE A 60 0.39 5.86 5.69
C PHE A 60 1.70 5.23 6.15
N THR A 61 1.83 4.96 7.45
CA THR A 61 3.00 4.31 8.04
C THR A 61 2.71 2.86 8.43
N PHE A 62 3.70 1.98 8.31
CA PHE A 62 3.58 0.59 8.82
C PHE A 62 3.75 0.52 10.34
N GLY A 63 4.41 1.52 10.91
CA GLY A 63 4.54 1.69 12.35
C GLY A 63 3.29 2.31 12.99
N GLY A 64 3.16 2.11 14.29
CA GLY A 64 2.07 2.61 15.11
C GLY A 64 2.10 1.97 16.50
N ILE A 65 1.08 2.24 17.30
CA ILE A 65 0.91 1.68 18.64
C ILE A 65 0.70 0.16 18.53
N ARG A 66 1.36 -0.60 19.39
CA ARG A 66 1.20 -2.06 19.42
C ARG A 66 -0.12 -2.43 20.09
N ILE A 67 -0.83 -3.37 19.47
CA ILE A 67 -2.06 -3.95 20.00
C ILE A 67 -1.95 -5.47 20.00
N ASN A 68 -2.69 -6.14 20.88
CA ASN A 68 -2.89 -7.58 20.82
C ASN A 68 -4.05 -7.94 19.85
N THR A 69 -4.40 -9.23 19.77
CA THR A 69 -5.47 -9.73 18.90
C THR A 69 -6.87 -9.25 19.28
N ASP A 70 -7.06 -8.74 20.50
CA ASP A 70 -8.32 -8.16 20.98
C ASP A 70 -8.38 -6.64 20.77
N ALA A 71 -7.44 -6.09 19.99
CA ALA A 71 -7.26 -4.66 19.76
C ALA A 71 -6.92 -3.83 21.01
N ALA A 72 -6.51 -4.48 22.11
CA ALA A 72 -6.06 -3.80 23.32
C ALA A 72 -4.63 -3.28 23.12
N VAL A 73 -4.39 -2.02 23.47
CA VAL A 73 -3.05 -1.43 23.45
C VAL A 73 -2.21 -2.09 24.54
N VAL A 74 -0.96 -2.44 24.21
CA VAL A 74 -0.02 -3.07 25.15
C VAL A 74 1.08 -2.10 25.58
N ASP A 75 1.55 -2.27 26.81
CA ASP A 75 2.73 -1.57 27.32
C ASP A 75 4.04 -2.22 26.83
N GLN A 76 5.18 -1.69 27.29
CA GLN A 76 6.52 -2.19 26.93
C GLN A 76 6.82 -3.61 27.44
N LEU A 77 5.97 -4.17 28.31
CA LEU A 77 6.05 -5.52 28.83
C LEU A 77 4.99 -6.43 28.17
N GLU A 78 4.39 -5.99 27.05
CA GLU A 78 3.32 -6.67 26.31
C GLU A 78 2.03 -6.88 27.15
N ARG A 79 1.84 -6.08 28.21
CA ARG A 79 0.64 -6.18 29.05
C ARG A 79 -0.45 -5.24 28.53
N PRO A 80 -1.70 -5.70 28.38
CA PRO A 80 -2.81 -4.84 27.98
C PRO A 80 -3.00 -3.68 28.97
N ILE A 81 -3.12 -2.46 28.44
CA ILE A 81 -3.45 -1.27 29.22
C ILE A 81 -4.98 -1.25 29.43
N PRO A 82 -5.49 -1.35 30.67
CA PRO A 82 -6.92 -1.52 30.91
C PRO A 82 -7.75 -0.36 30.36
N GLY A 83 -8.65 -0.67 29.42
CA GLY A 83 -9.58 0.29 28.83
C GLY A 83 -9.05 1.06 27.63
N LEU A 84 -7.83 0.76 27.18
CA LEU A 84 -7.25 1.39 26.01
C LEU A 84 -7.22 0.42 24.82
N PHE A 85 -7.99 0.76 23.79
CA PHE A 85 -8.11 0.00 22.55
C PHE A 85 -7.77 0.89 21.36
N ALA A 86 -7.17 0.32 20.31
CA ALA A 86 -6.78 1.06 19.11
C ALA A 86 -6.98 0.23 17.84
N THR A 87 -7.11 0.91 16.70
CA THR A 87 -7.32 0.28 15.39
C THR A 87 -6.82 1.19 14.27
N GLY A 88 -6.81 0.66 13.04
CA GLY A 88 -6.53 1.41 11.81
C GLY A 88 -5.07 1.85 11.71
N GLU A 89 -4.85 3.01 11.08
CA GLU A 89 -3.50 3.56 10.83
C GLU A 89 -2.78 4.01 12.12
N MET A 90 -3.46 4.03 13.26
CA MET A 90 -2.82 4.30 14.55
C MET A 90 -2.01 3.09 15.05
N THR A 91 -2.27 1.89 14.54
CA THR A 91 -1.64 0.65 15.01
C THR A 91 -0.53 0.18 14.08
N GLY A 92 0.50 -0.43 14.66
CA GLY A 92 1.66 -0.94 13.93
C GLY A 92 1.82 -2.46 14.00
N GLY A 93 2.77 -3.01 13.23
CA GLY A 93 3.19 -4.41 13.35
C GLY A 93 2.46 -5.40 12.44
N PHE A 94 1.63 -4.91 11.51
CA PHE A 94 0.93 -5.74 10.52
C PHE A 94 1.77 -6.03 9.28
N PHE A 95 2.54 -5.04 8.85
CA PHE A 95 3.35 -5.07 7.64
C PHE A 95 4.75 -4.55 7.98
N TYR A 96 5.78 -5.04 7.30
CA TYR A 96 7.15 -4.59 7.53
C TYR A 96 7.91 -4.40 6.22
N HIS A 97 7.83 -5.36 5.30
CA HIS A 97 8.57 -5.32 4.03
C HIS A 97 7.75 -4.80 2.85
N ASN A 98 6.45 -5.11 2.81
CA ASN A 98 5.58 -4.73 1.72
C ASN A 98 4.13 -4.58 2.22
N TYR A 99 3.32 -3.86 1.45
CA TYR A 99 1.91 -3.66 1.71
C TYR A 99 1.06 -4.52 0.75
N PRO A 100 0.32 -5.51 1.24
CA PRO A 100 -0.71 -6.18 0.45
C PRO A 100 -1.83 -5.18 0.15
N GLY A 101 -2.12 -4.98 -1.13
CA GLY A 101 -3.16 -4.03 -1.57
C GLY A 101 -4.49 -4.24 -0.84
N GLY A 102 -5.06 -3.16 -0.31
CA GLY A 102 -6.34 -3.18 0.42
C GLY A 102 -6.28 -3.63 1.87
N ALA A 103 -5.13 -4.12 2.36
CA ALA A 103 -5.03 -4.66 3.72
C ALA A 103 -5.19 -3.60 4.83
N GLY A 104 -4.91 -2.32 4.55
CA GLY A 104 -5.14 -1.22 5.50
C GLY A 104 -6.62 -1.01 5.80
N LEU A 105 -7.48 -1.09 4.77
CA LEU A 105 -8.93 -1.01 4.92
C LEU A 105 -9.46 -2.20 5.72
N MET A 106 -8.97 -3.40 5.43
CA MET A 106 -9.36 -4.61 6.15
C MET A 106 -8.93 -4.57 7.62
N ARG A 107 -7.72 -4.07 7.90
CA ARG A 107 -7.27 -3.81 9.28
C ARG A 107 -8.22 -2.87 10.01
N GLY A 108 -8.56 -1.74 9.40
CA GLY A 108 -9.51 -0.78 9.97
C GLY A 108 -10.88 -1.40 10.25
N ALA A 109 -11.42 -2.17 9.30
CA ALA A 109 -12.74 -2.80 9.44
C ALA A 109 -12.77 -3.90 10.54
N VAL A 110 -11.80 -4.81 10.52
CA VAL A 110 -11.75 -5.96 11.44
C VAL A 110 -11.38 -5.50 12.85
N PHE A 111 -10.25 -4.82 13.01
CA PHE A 111 -9.83 -4.35 14.34
C PHE A 111 -10.70 -3.21 14.85
N GLY A 112 -11.36 -2.44 13.98
CA GLY A 112 -12.33 -1.44 14.41
C GLY A 112 -13.55 -2.07 15.06
N ARG A 113 -14.05 -3.17 14.50
CA ARG A 113 -15.12 -3.96 15.14
C ARG A 113 -14.65 -4.53 16.49
N LEU A 114 -13.47 -5.14 16.54
CA LEU A 114 -12.92 -5.72 17.77
C LEU A 114 -12.74 -4.65 18.87
N ALA A 115 -12.03 -3.56 18.55
CA ALA A 115 -11.79 -2.46 19.48
C ALA A 115 -13.10 -1.88 20.03
N GLY A 116 -14.09 -1.66 19.16
CA GLY A 116 -15.41 -1.17 19.58
C GLY A 116 -16.14 -2.14 20.50
N THR A 117 -16.17 -3.44 20.15
CA THR A 117 -16.81 -4.47 20.98
C THR A 117 -16.15 -4.61 22.35
N HIS A 118 -14.82 -4.66 22.41
CA HIS A 118 -14.10 -4.79 23.67
C HIS A 118 -14.16 -3.54 24.53
N ALA A 119 -14.09 -2.34 23.92
CA ALA A 119 -14.29 -1.08 24.64
C ALA A 119 -15.70 -1.00 25.26
N ALA A 120 -16.74 -1.38 24.51
CA ALA A 120 -18.11 -1.39 25.00
C ALA A 120 -18.32 -2.39 26.16
N ARG A 121 -17.73 -3.60 26.04
CA ARG A 121 -17.77 -4.60 27.11
C ARG A 121 -17.09 -4.10 28.37
N PHE A 122 -15.88 -3.55 28.24
CA PHE A 122 -15.12 -3.00 29.37
C PHE A 122 -15.85 -1.86 30.08
N ALA A 123 -16.51 -0.97 29.33
CA ALA A 123 -17.29 0.11 29.90
C ALA A 123 -18.52 -0.38 30.69
N ARG A 124 -19.15 -1.48 30.27
CA ARG A 124 -20.26 -2.11 31.02
C ARG A 124 -19.79 -2.72 32.33
N GLU A 125 -18.71 -3.49 32.30
CA GLU A 125 -18.16 -4.18 33.49
C GLU A 125 -17.67 -3.21 34.58
N ARG A 126 -17.49 -1.91 34.27
CA ARG A 126 -17.11 -0.87 35.23
C ARG A 126 -18.28 -0.03 35.77
N ARG A 127 -19.49 -0.24 35.24
CA ARG A 127 -20.70 0.45 35.70
C ARG A 127 -21.42 -0.31 36.82
N ASP A 128 -21.08 -1.58 36.99
CA ASP A 128 -21.55 -2.47 38.06
C ASP A 128 -20.52 -2.50 39.20
#